data_AF-A0A8J4XX33-F1
#
_entry.id   AF-A0A8J4XX33-F1
#
_cell.length_a   1.000
_cell.length_b   1.000
_cell.length_c   1.000
_cell.angle_alpha   90.00
_cell.angle_beta   90.00
_cell.angle_gamma   90.00
#
_symmetry.space_group_name_H-M   'P 1'
#
loop_
_entity.id
_entity.type
_entity.pdbx_description
1 polymer ?
#
loop_
_entity_poly.entity_id
_entity_poly.type
_entity_poly.pdbx_seq_one_letter_code
_entity_poly.pdbx_strand_id
1 'polypeptide(L)'
;MSDASDVGWGYQSSDGRQGFGGWSGVERRLHINVKELLVPLLFLRSNPIPDGTALCFEMDNMVAVHCLARQGTSRSALLLSLSEQIFGLAARFHLHLSARFLPGVENVWADALSRFQGSSVEWQLHPERFALSVGVGALRRWTSLRPAALPNYRPF
;
A
#
# COMPACT_ATOMS: atom_id res chain seq x y z
N MET A 1 1.67 0.54 -0.11
CA MET A 1 1.90 1.48 -1.22
C MET A 1 1.62 0.83 -2.56
N SER A 2 1.07 1.58 -3.49
CA SER A 2 0.76 1.13 -4.85
C SER A 2 1.04 2.24 -5.86
N ASP A 3 1.31 1.84 -7.11
CA ASP A 3 1.59 2.77 -8.20
C ASP A 3 1.25 2.14 -9.55
N ALA A 4 0.85 2.96 -10.50
CA ALA A 4 0.64 2.58 -11.88
C ALA A 4 1.46 3.47 -12.83
N SER A 5 1.96 2.86 -13.89
CA SER A 5 2.62 3.55 -14.99
C SER A 5 1.93 3.26 -16.33
N ASP A 6 2.47 3.80 -17.41
CA ASP A 6 2.01 3.46 -18.76
C ASP A 6 2.29 2.01 -19.13
N VAL A 7 3.31 1.40 -18.51
CA VAL A 7 3.79 0.06 -18.85
C VAL A 7 3.28 -1.05 -17.94
N GLY A 8 3.04 -0.74 -16.66
CA GLY A 8 2.66 -1.74 -15.67
C GLY A 8 2.17 -1.16 -14.35
N TRP A 9 2.09 -2.03 -13.35
CA TRP A 9 1.66 -1.73 -11.99
C TRP A 9 2.59 -2.37 -10.98
N GLY A 10 2.61 -1.79 -9.78
CA GLY A 10 3.42 -2.28 -8.67
C GLY A 10 2.76 -2.00 -7.33
N TYR A 11 2.92 -2.91 -6.37
CA TYR A 11 2.59 -2.66 -4.97
C TYR A 11 3.64 -3.28 -4.03
N GLN A 12 3.73 -2.68 -2.85
CA GLN A 12 4.44 -3.23 -1.70
C GLN A 12 3.59 -3.05 -0.44
N SER A 13 3.47 -4.10 0.37
CA SER A 13 2.82 -4.09 1.68
C SER A 13 3.85 -4.01 2.82
N SER A 14 3.38 -3.60 4.00
CA SER A 14 4.21 -3.49 5.20
C SER A 14 4.67 -4.85 5.75
N ASP A 15 3.98 -5.94 5.42
CA ASP A 15 4.38 -7.31 5.75
C ASP A 15 5.30 -7.94 4.70
N GLY A 16 5.83 -7.13 3.77
CA GLY A 16 6.87 -7.53 2.82
C GLY A 16 6.35 -8.17 1.52
N ARG A 17 5.03 -8.28 1.32
CA ARG A 17 4.49 -8.77 0.05
C ARG A 17 4.68 -7.73 -1.04
N GLN A 18 5.03 -8.20 -2.21
CA GLN A 18 5.20 -7.39 -3.40
C GLN A 18 4.46 -8.04 -4.56
N GLY A 19 4.01 -7.22 -5.50
CA GLY A 19 3.45 -7.68 -6.76
C GLY A 19 3.68 -6.62 -7.81
N PHE A 20 3.94 -7.08 -9.02
CA PHE A 20 4.12 -6.23 -10.18
C PHE A 20 3.71 -6.98 -11.44
N GLY A 21 3.40 -6.24 -12.49
CA GLY A 21 3.04 -6.83 -13.77
C GLY A 21 2.85 -5.81 -14.86
N GLY A 22 2.91 -6.28 -16.11
CA GLY A 22 2.57 -5.47 -17.26
C GLY A 22 1.06 -5.35 -17.45
N TRP A 23 0.62 -4.24 -18.02
CA TRP A 23 -0.77 -4.09 -18.45
C TRP A 23 -1.06 -4.91 -19.70
N SER A 24 -2.26 -5.50 -19.76
CA SER A 24 -2.81 -6.05 -21.00
C SER A 24 -3.03 -4.95 -22.06
N GLY A 25 -3.23 -5.34 -23.32
CA GLY A 25 -3.46 -4.39 -24.41
C GLY A 25 -4.68 -3.48 -24.21
N VAL A 26 -5.69 -3.94 -23.44
CA VAL A 26 -6.86 -3.15 -23.06
C VAL A 26 -6.53 -2.23 -21.90
N GLU A 27 -5.89 -2.76 -20.84
CA GLU A 27 -5.55 -1.97 -19.64
C GLU A 27 -4.56 -0.85 -19.94
N ARG A 28 -3.63 -1.04 -20.87
CA ARG A 28 -2.70 0.02 -21.30
C ARG A 28 -3.42 1.27 -21.80
N ARG A 29 -4.61 1.12 -22.39
CA ARG A 29 -5.41 2.23 -22.95
C ARG A 29 -6.25 2.93 -21.90
N LEU A 30 -6.33 2.41 -20.69
CA LEU A 30 -7.06 3.05 -19.60
C LEU A 30 -6.33 4.31 -19.14
N HIS A 31 -7.11 5.29 -18.70
CA HIS A 31 -6.57 6.51 -18.09
C HIS A 31 -5.79 6.17 -16.81
N ILE A 32 -4.73 6.92 -16.52
CA ILE A 32 -3.84 6.66 -15.37
C ILE A 32 -4.60 6.54 -14.04
N ASN A 33 -5.55 7.43 -13.74
CA ASN A 33 -6.41 7.33 -12.55
C ASN A 33 -7.15 5.98 -12.41
N VAL A 34 -7.53 5.35 -13.53
CA VAL A 34 -8.18 4.04 -13.53
C VAL A 34 -7.16 2.94 -13.23
N LYS A 35 -5.97 3.03 -13.84
CA LYS A 35 -4.85 2.12 -13.57
C LYS A 35 -4.41 2.17 -12.10
N GLU A 36 -4.34 3.36 -11.52
CA GLU A 36 -4.04 3.57 -10.10
C GLU A 36 -5.03 2.85 -9.18
N LEU A 37 -6.34 2.95 -9.47
CA LEU A 37 -7.36 2.26 -8.69
C LEU A 37 -7.44 0.75 -8.97
N LEU A 38 -6.96 0.30 -10.13
CA LEU A 38 -6.83 -1.13 -10.43
C LEU A 38 -5.81 -1.82 -9.53
N VAL A 39 -4.73 -1.15 -9.12
CA VAL A 39 -3.68 -1.78 -8.31
C VAL A 39 -4.19 -2.27 -6.94
N PRO A 40 -4.97 -1.49 -6.16
CA PRO A 40 -5.67 -2.01 -4.98
C PRO A 40 -6.56 -3.21 -5.26
N LEU A 41 -7.31 -3.22 -6.36
CA LEU A 41 -8.16 -4.36 -6.74
C LEU A 41 -7.32 -5.62 -7.01
N LEU A 42 -6.20 -5.47 -7.72
CA LEU A 42 -5.25 -6.56 -7.99
C LEU A 42 -4.61 -7.09 -6.71
N PHE A 43 -4.25 -6.20 -5.77
CA PHE A 43 -3.74 -6.58 -4.46
C PHE A 43 -4.77 -7.44 -3.71
N LEU A 44 -6.02 -6.99 -3.61
CA LEU A 44 -7.08 -7.71 -2.89
C LEU A 44 -7.41 -9.07 -3.52
N ARG A 45 -7.27 -9.20 -4.86
CA ARG A 45 -7.52 -10.47 -5.57
C ARG A 45 -6.36 -11.47 -5.47
N SER A 46 -5.13 -10.96 -5.45
CA SER A 46 -3.92 -11.80 -5.57
C SER A 46 -3.35 -12.23 -4.22
N ASN A 47 -3.78 -11.60 -3.12
CA ASN A 47 -3.22 -11.84 -1.80
C ASN A 47 -4.27 -12.44 -0.86
N PRO A 48 -3.96 -13.54 -0.15
CA PRO A 48 -4.80 -14.01 0.93
C PRO A 48 -4.74 -13.00 2.09
N ILE A 49 -5.87 -12.38 2.40
CA ILE A 49 -5.97 -11.40 3.48
C ILE A 49 -6.85 -11.99 4.58
N PRO A 50 -6.38 -12.01 5.85
CA PRO A 50 -7.21 -12.48 6.95
C PRO A 50 -8.49 -11.67 7.09
N ASP A 51 -9.58 -12.36 7.44
CA ASP A 51 -10.87 -11.75 7.70
C ASP A 51 -10.76 -10.71 8.83
N GLY A 52 -11.44 -9.56 8.70
CA GLY A 52 -11.37 -8.49 9.71
C GLY A 52 -10.13 -7.60 9.64
N THR A 53 -9.26 -7.76 8.64
CA THR A 53 -8.02 -6.96 8.52
C THR A 53 -8.32 -5.51 8.14
N ALA A 54 -7.62 -4.57 8.78
CA ALA A 54 -7.59 -3.17 8.36
C ALA A 54 -6.45 -2.91 7.37
N LEU A 55 -6.78 -2.37 6.20
CA LEU A 55 -5.85 -2.05 5.13
C LEU A 55 -5.86 -0.55 4.83
N CYS A 56 -4.67 0.04 4.72
CA CYS A 56 -4.47 1.41 4.27
C CYS A 56 -3.71 1.40 2.94
N PHE A 57 -4.35 1.90 1.88
CA PHE A 57 -3.70 2.08 0.59
C PHE A 57 -3.02 3.45 0.55
N GLU A 58 -1.71 3.42 0.31
CA GLU A 58 -0.88 4.60 0.12
C GLU A 58 -0.65 4.78 -1.36
N MET A 59 -1.10 5.91 -1.89
CA MET A 59 -1.16 6.18 -3.33
C MET A 59 -0.74 7.62 -3.61
N ASP A 60 -0.09 7.86 -4.73
CA ASP A 60 0.28 9.21 -5.18
C ASP A 60 -0.81 9.86 -6.06
N ASN A 61 -1.93 9.16 -6.29
CA ASN A 61 -3.04 9.64 -7.09
C ASN A 61 -4.24 10.03 -6.23
N MET A 62 -4.48 11.35 -6.13
CA MET A 62 -5.59 11.90 -5.35
C MET A 62 -6.98 11.44 -5.81
N VAL A 63 -7.17 11.12 -7.10
CA VAL A 63 -8.44 10.60 -7.61
C VAL A 63 -8.67 9.19 -7.09
N ALA A 64 -7.65 8.34 -7.09
CA ALA A 64 -7.75 6.99 -6.56
C ALA A 64 -7.94 6.98 -5.03
N VAL A 65 -7.20 7.83 -4.30
CA VAL A 65 -7.42 8.05 -2.86
C VAL A 65 -8.86 8.48 -2.58
N HIS A 66 -9.40 9.42 -3.36
CA HIS A 66 -10.79 9.87 -3.21
C HIS A 66 -11.80 8.76 -3.47
N CYS A 67 -11.58 7.96 -4.52
CA CYS A 67 -12.45 6.82 -4.84
C CYS A 67 -12.47 5.79 -3.71
N LEU A 68 -11.33 5.49 -3.09
CA LEU A 68 -11.30 4.60 -1.91
C LEU A 68 -11.91 5.26 -0.68
N ALA A 69 -11.61 6.53 -0.41
CA ALA A 69 -12.14 7.22 0.77
C ALA A 69 -13.67 7.43 0.71
N ARG A 70 -14.25 7.55 -0.49
CA ARG A 70 -15.67 7.85 -0.70
C ARG A 70 -16.47 6.74 -1.37
N GLN A 71 -15.87 5.55 -1.53
CA GLN A 71 -16.50 4.39 -2.16
C GLN A 71 -16.94 4.65 -3.61
N GLY A 72 -16.16 5.45 -4.33
CA GLY A 72 -16.35 5.72 -5.76
C GLY A 72 -16.51 7.19 -6.10
N THR A 73 -16.93 7.43 -7.34
CA THR A 73 -17.16 8.77 -7.91
C THR A 73 -18.23 8.71 -8.97
N SER A 74 -19.08 9.74 -9.06
CA SER A 74 -20.09 9.87 -10.12
C SER A 74 -19.51 10.34 -11.47
N ARG A 75 -18.24 10.76 -11.48
CA ARG A 75 -17.61 11.40 -12.66
C ARG A 75 -17.05 10.39 -13.67
N SER A 76 -16.95 9.11 -13.29
CA SER A 76 -16.43 8.04 -14.14
C SER A 76 -17.05 6.71 -13.77
N ALA A 77 -17.80 6.12 -14.71
CA ALA A 77 -18.42 4.82 -14.53
C ALA A 77 -17.39 3.69 -14.29
N LEU A 78 -16.20 3.79 -14.91
CA LEU A 78 -15.13 2.81 -14.70
C LEU A 78 -14.56 2.90 -13.28
N LEU A 79 -14.32 4.11 -12.77
CA LEU A 79 -13.85 4.28 -11.40
C LEU A 79 -14.90 3.82 -10.38
N LEU A 80 -16.18 4.14 -10.61
CA LEU A 80 -17.28 3.66 -9.78
C LEU A 80 -17.33 2.13 -9.75
N SER A 81 -17.31 1.48 -10.91
CA SER A 81 -17.35 0.02 -11.02
C SER A 81 -16.14 -0.65 -10.37
N LEU A 82 -14.95 -0.04 -10.43
CA LEU A 82 -13.78 -0.55 -9.72
C LEU A 82 -13.92 -0.39 -8.21
N SER A 83 -14.41 0.75 -7.74
CA SER A 83 -14.70 0.95 -6.32
C SER A 83 -15.73 -0.07 -5.81
N GLU A 84 -16.81 -0.32 -6.54
CA GLU A 84 -17.80 -1.34 -6.19
C GLU A 84 -17.18 -2.73 -6.06
N GLN A 85 -16.28 -3.11 -6.97
CA GLN A 85 -15.56 -4.39 -6.89
C GLN A 85 -14.65 -4.46 -5.66
N ILE A 86 -13.91 -3.37 -5.37
CA ILE A 86 -13.04 -3.28 -4.20
C ILE A 86 -13.85 -3.41 -2.90
N PHE A 87 -14.92 -2.65 -2.77
CA PHE A 87 -15.77 -2.68 -1.58
C PHE A 87 -16.61 -3.95 -1.47
N GLY A 88 -16.93 -4.59 -2.59
CA GLY A 88 -17.54 -5.93 -2.60
C GLY A 88 -16.60 -6.99 -2.04
N LEU A 89 -15.30 -6.96 -2.40
CA LEU A 89 -14.28 -7.83 -1.79
C LEU A 89 -14.10 -7.49 -0.30
N ALA A 90 -14.06 -6.21 0.05
CA ALA A 90 -13.94 -5.78 1.44
C ALA A 90 -15.10 -6.30 2.29
N ALA A 91 -16.34 -6.16 1.82
CA ALA A 91 -17.52 -6.66 2.51
C ALA A 91 -17.49 -8.19 2.65
N ARG A 92 -17.08 -8.91 1.60
CA ARG A 92 -16.99 -10.39 1.60
C ARG A 92 -15.99 -10.92 2.63
N PHE A 93 -14.89 -10.20 2.86
CA PHE A 93 -13.80 -10.59 3.77
C PHE A 93 -13.68 -9.67 4.99
N HIS A 94 -14.79 -9.00 5.36
CA HIS A 94 -14.89 -8.05 6.48
C HIS A 94 -13.68 -7.10 6.64
N LEU A 95 -13.14 -6.61 5.52
CA LEU A 95 -11.96 -5.74 5.51
C LEU A 95 -12.35 -4.30 5.82
N HIS A 96 -11.52 -3.63 6.61
CA HIS A 96 -11.62 -2.20 6.84
C HIS A 96 -10.65 -1.46 5.91
N LEU A 97 -11.17 -0.87 4.83
CA LEU A 97 -10.35 -0.17 3.86
C LEU A 97 -10.24 1.32 4.18
N SER A 98 -9.04 1.87 4.02
CA SER A 98 -8.74 3.29 4.06
C SER A 98 -7.71 3.64 2.99
N ALA A 99 -7.58 4.93 2.67
CA ALA A 99 -6.57 5.40 1.74
C ALA A 99 -5.97 6.72 2.21
N ARG A 100 -4.67 6.92 1.96
CA ARG A 100 -3.97 8.17 2.19
C ARG A 100 -3.10 8.53 1.00
N PHE A 101 -3.00 9.83 0.74
CA PHE A 101 -2.05 10.34 -0.23
C PHE A 101 -0.63 10.18 0.29
N LEU A 102 0.26 9.70 -0.58
CA LEU A 102 1.69 9.63 -0.36
C LEU A 102 2.38 10.37 -1.52
N PRO A 103 3.16 11.43 -1.27
CA PRO A 103 3.90 12.11 -2.32
C PRO A 103 4.77 11.12 -3.13
N GLY A 104 4.83 11.28 -4.45
CA GLY A 104 5.56 10.34 -5.32
C GLY A 104 7.04 10.15 -4.94
N VAL A 105 7.69 11.16 -4.36
CA VAL A 105 9.07 11.07 -3.82
C VAL A 105 9.21 10.02 -2.69
N GLU A 106 8.12 9.69 -2.00
CA GLU A 106 8.07 8.66 -0.97
C GLU A 106 7.56 7.31 -1.53
N ASN A 107 6.97 7.28 -2.74
CA ASN A 107 6.40 6.08 -3.37
C ASN A 107 7.43 5.27 -4.19
N VAL A 108 8.72 5.35 -3.83
CA VAL A 108 9.85 4.87 -4.64
C VAL A 108 9.73 3.39 -5.02
N TRP A 109 9.33 2.53 -4.08
CA TRP A 109 9.25 1.09 -4.34
C TRP A 109 8.12 0.73 -5.30
N ALA A 110 6.95 1.32 -5.12
CA ALA A 110 5.83 1.03 -5.99
C ALA A 110 6.07 1.58 -7.40
N ASP A 111 6.66 2.77 -7.54
CA ASP A 111 7.06 3.35 -8.84
C ASP A 111 8.11 2.48 -9.55
N ALA A 112 9.12 1.99 -8.82
CA ALA A 112 10.10 1.07 -9.39
C ALA A 112 9.46 -0.23 -9.89
N LEU A 113 8.52 -0.79 -9.11
CA LEU A 113 7.78 -2.00 -9.47
C LEU A 113 6.83 -1.78 -10.66
N SER A 114 6.15 -0.62 -10.73
CA SER A 114 5.20 -0.29 -11.81
C SER A 114 5.88 -0.10 -13.16
N ARG A 115 7.17 0.26 -13.15
CA ARG A 115 8.00 0.45 -14.34
C ARG A 115 8.84 -0.78 -14.69
N PHE A 116 8.85 -1.81 -13.84
CA PHE A 116 9.66 -2.99 -14.06
C PHE A 116 9.10 -3.84 -15.21
N GLN A 117 9.85 -3.95 -16.31
CA GLN A 117 9.45 -4.72 -17.51
C GLN A 117 10.25 -6.00 -17.73
N GLY A 118 11.14 -6.39 -16.80
CA GLY A 118 11.82 -7.68 -16.83
C GLY A 118 12.64 -7.94 -18.10
N SER A 119 13.79 -7.29 -18.23
CA SER A 119 14.89 -7.81 -19.05
C SER A 119 16.20 -7.82 -18.27
N SER A 120 16.21 -8.54 -17.14
CA SER A 120 17.46 -9.12 -16.65
C SER A 120 17.12 -10.36 -15.83
N VAL A 121 17.77 -11.47 -16.17
CA VAL A 121 17.60 -12.82 -15.60
C VAL A 121 18.05 -12.89 -14.13
N GLU A 122 18.49 -11.77 -13.54
CA GLU A 122 19.20 -11.70 -12.26
C GLU A 122 18.35 -11.50 -11.01
N TRP A 123 17.05 -11.18 -11.13
CA TRP A 123 16.23 -10.86 -9.95
C TRP A 123 15.11 -11.87 -9.66
N GLN A 124 15.30 -13.13 -10.03
CA GLN A 124 14.59 -14.20 -9.33
C GLN A 124 15.15 -14.27 -7.90
N LEU A 125 14.60 -13.47 -6.99
CA LEU A 125 14.81 -13.63 -5.56
C LEU A 125 14.27 -15.01 -5.17
N HIS A 126 15.19 -15.97 -5.04
CA HIS A 126 14.96 -17.22 -4.34
C HIS A 126 14.40 -16.90 -2.95
N PRO A 127 13.21 -17.39 -2.56
CA PRO A 127 12.58 -17.04 -1.28
C PRO A 127 13.32 -17.49 0.00
N GLU A 128 14.50 -18.09 -0.10
CA GLU A 128 15.13 -18.80 1.03
C GLU A 128 16.48 -18.26 1.51
N ARG A 129 16.90 -17.05 1.13
CA ARG A 129 18.19 -16.49 1.61
C ARG A 129 18.15 -15.00 1.99
N PHE A 130 17.27 -14.64 2.92
CA PHE A 130 17.48 -13.46 3.77
C PHE A 130 17.45 -13.86 5.25
N ALA A 131 18.49 -14.56 5.67
CA ALA A 131 18.88 -14.67 7.05
C ALA A 131 20.29 -14.06 7.19
N LEU A 132 20.36 -12.84 7.72
CA LEU A 132 21.52 -12.43 8.51
C LEU A 132 21.10 -11.36 9.54
N SER A 133 21.08 -11.82 10.79
CA SER A 133 21.29 -11.08 12.05
C SER A 133 22.55 -10.19 11.97
N VAL A 134 22.79 -9.06 12.65
CA VAL A 134 22.45 -8.56 13.99
C VAL A 134 22.57 -7.02 13.96
N GLY A 135 21.71 -6.32 14.69
CA GLY A 135 21.91 -4.92 15.07
C GLY A 135 21.07 -4.59 16.31
N VAL A 136 21.57 -4.95 17.48
CA VAL A 136 20.99 -4.67 18.80
C VAL A 136 20.70 -3.18 18.95
N GLY A 137 19.48 -2.80 19.31
CA GLY A 137 19.23 -1.46 19.86
C GLY A 137 17.80 -0.96 19.81
N ALA A 138 17.20 -0.85 21.01
CA ALA A 138 16.08 0.03 21.35
C ALA A 138 14.66 -0.39 20.94
N LEU A 139 14.15 -1.35 21.70
CA LEU A 139 12.82 -1.25 22.30
C LEU A 139 12.58 0.18 22.81
N ARG A 140 11.46 0.83 22.48
CA ARG A 140 10.74 1.70 23.44
C ARG A 140 9.29 1.98 23.04
N ARG A 141 8.43 1.26 23.77
CA ARG A 141 7.04 1.56 24.11
C ARG A 141 6.89 3.02 24.58
N TRP A 142 5.97 3.77 24.00
CA TRP A 142 5.48 5.03 24.59
C TRP A 142 4.17 4.74 25.33
N THR A 143 4.24 4.69 26.66
CA THR A 143 3.07 4.74 27.56
C THR A 143 3.30 5.80 28.62
N SER A 144 2.46 6.84 28.55
CA SER A 144 2.04 7.81 29.60
C SER A 144 3.02 8.14 30.73
N LEU A 145 3.48 9.39 30.74
CA LEU A 145 4.09 10.05 31.90
C LEU A 145 2.99 10.50 32.89
N ARG A 146 3.09 10.06 34.15
CA ARG A 146 2.64 10.83 35.32
C ARG A 146 3.90 11.19 36.14
N PRO A 147 4.02 12.41 36.68
CA PRO A 147 5.22 12.86 37.37
C PRO A 147 5.25 12.39 38.84
N ALA A 148 6.40 11.87 39.28
CA ALA A 148 6.68 11.58 40.68
C ALA A 148 7.46 12.74 41.33
N ALA A 149 7.17 12.95 42.61
CA ALA A 149 7.56 14.07 43.46
C ALA A 149 9.07 14.30 43.60
N LEU A 150 9.45 15.58 43.76
CA LEU A 150 10.78 16.05 44.13
C LEU A 150 11.02 15.90 45.65
N PRO A 151 12.18 15.41 46.11
CA PRO A 151 12.63 15.61 47.49
C PRO A 151 13.41 16.92 47.64
N ASN A 152 13.13 17.59 48.76
CA ASN A 152 13.71 18.84 49.22
C ASN A 152 15.25 18.77 49.36
N TYR A 153 15.95 19.76 48.83
CA TYR A 153 17.34 20.07 49.18
C TYR A 153 17.39 21.48 49.80
N ARG A 154 17.87 21.58 51.04
CA ARG A 154 18.36 22.82 51.64
C ARG A 154 19.89 22.85 51.54
N PRO A 155 20.49 24.03 51.32
CA PRO A 155 21.77 24.32 51.92
C PRO A 155 21.73 25.63 52.73
N PHE A 156 22.40 25.56 53.90
CA PHE A 156 22.80 26.61 54.86
C PHE A 156 21.76 27.66 55.31
#